data_AF-A0A3C0T4I4-F1
#
_entry.id   AF-A0A3C0T4I4-F1
#
_cell.length_a   1.000
_cell.length_b   1.000
_cell.length_c   1.000
_cell.angle_alpha   90.00
_cell.angle_beta   90.00
_cell.angle_gamma   90.00
#
_symmetry.space_group_name_H-M   'P 1'
#
loop_
_entity.id
_entity.type
_entity.pdbx_description
1 polymer ?
#
loop_
_entity_poly.entity_id
_entity_poly.type
_entity_poly.pdbx_seq_one_letter_code
_entity_poly.pdbx_strand_id
1 'polypeptide(L)'
;MRFVTNMNHSFDELLDKEIIKEEAVFDFETLSLVKEEELDVMVALEGMVNYSRNDHLPSFISFNTRLNSLFPRKRIDESTNPLDPEQIAKNFQEALRPMGLDAQNSLAVYRAFNKGVLRNLDQVLHEANQLLIQSWVIPDLGMERQKKSRTANKRSAPRKNAAAFGTVKEEDFQEDGDQPELFSIM
;
A
#
# COMPACT_ATOMS: atom_id res chain seq x y z
N MET A 1 -9.38 -11.90 15.33
CA MET A 1 -7.97 -11.42 15.24
C MET A 1 -7.15 -12.17 14.18
N ARG A 2 -7.76 -12.79 13.15
CA ARG A 2 -7.01 -13.62 12.17
C ARG A 2 -5.92 -12.87 11.41
N PHE A 3 -6.17 -11.62 11.01
CA PHE A 3 -5.18 -10.80 10.31
C PHE A 3 -3.87 -10.63 11.10
N VAL A 4 -3.97 -10.29 12.39
CA VAL A 4 -2.80 -10.12 13.26
C VAL A 4 -2.06 -11.45 13.45
N THR A 5 -2.79 -12.56 13.59
CA THR A 5 -2.19 -13.89 13.65
C THR A 5 -1.39 -14.21 12.39
N ASN A 6 -1.95 -13.97 11.20
CA ASN A 6 -1.27 -14.19 9.93
C ASN A 6 0.00 -13.32 9.80
N MET A 7 -0.09 -12.05 10.20
CA MET A 7 1.07 -11.15 10.25
C MET A 7 2.16 -11.70 11.17
N ASN A 8 1.82 -12.16 12.37
CA ASN A 8 2.79 -12.75 13.29
C ASN A 8 3.43 -14.02 12.71
N HIS A 9 2.66 -14.84 12.00
CA HIS A 9 3.22 -16.01 11.30
C HIS A 9 4.26 -15.60 10.25
N SER A 10 4.05 -14.51 9.48
CA SER A 10 5.08 -14.03 8.56
C SER A 10 6.38 -13.64 9.27
N PHE A 11 6.29 -13.05 10.47
CA PHE A 11 7.49 -12.79 11.29
C PHE A 11 8.11 -14.08 11.82
N ASP A 12 7.31 -15.05 12.24
CA ASP A 12 7.81 -16.35 12.70
C ASP A 12 8.49 -17.13 11.56
N GLU A 13 7.99 -17.06 10.32
CA GLU A 13 8.65 -17.61 9.11
C GLU A 13 10.01 -16.97 8.88
N LEU A 14 10.07 -15.64 8.97
CA LEU A 14 11.32 -14.91 8.86
C LEU A 14 12.32 -15.31 9.96
N LEU A 15 11.84 -15.67 11.15
CA LEU A 15 12.65 -16.06 12.30
C LEU A 15 12.95 -17.56 12.40
N ASP A 16 12.53 -18.38 11.43
CA ASP A 16 12.62 -19.86 11.48
C ASP A 16 11.97 -20.47 12.73
N LYS A 17 10.95 -19.81 13.28
CA LYS A 17 10.16 -20.38 14.38
C LYS A 17 9.17 -21.39 13.81
N GLU A 18 8.89 -22.43 14.57
CA GLU A 18 7.94 -23.46 14.19
C GLU A 18 6.52 -22.88 14.10
N ILE A 19 5.85 -23.06 12.96
CA ILE A 19 4.53 -22.46 12.68
C ILE A 19 3.49 -23.57 12.56
N ILE A 20 2.46 -23.49 13.38
CA ILE A 20 1.27 -24.32 13.23
C ILE A 20 0.32 -23.57 12.31
N LYS A 21 0.38 -23.83 10.99
CA LYS A 21 -0.64 -23.33 10.06
C LYS A 21 -1.88 -24.21 10.16
N GLU A 22 -3.04 -23.61 10.40
CA GLU A 22 -4.31 -24.28 10.13
C GLU A 22 -4.43 -24.46 8.61
N GLU A 23 -4.35 -25.70 8.12
CA GLU A 23 -4.54 -26.00 6.69
C GLU A 23 -5.97 -25.59 6.28
N ALA A 24 -6.05 -24.60 5.38
CA ALA A 24 -7.32 -24.26 4.75
C ALA A 24 -7.66 -25.33 3.70
N VAL A 25 -8.72 -26.09 3.94
CA VAL A 25 -9.31 -27.02 2.96
C VAL A 25 -9.80 -26.19 1.77
N PHE A 26 -9.21 -26.41 0.59
CA PHE A 26 -9.66 -25.80 -0.66
C PHE A 26 -10.77 -26.67 -1.27
N ASP A 27 -11.98 -26.12 -1.38
CA ASP A 27 -13.05 -26.69 -2.18
C ASP A 27 -12.91 -26.20 -3.63
N PHE A 28 -12.65 -27.12 -4.56
CA PHE A 28 -12.37 -26.83 -5.97
C PHE A 28 -13.63 -26.79 -6.85
N GLU A 29 -14.84 -27.02 -6.30
CA GLU A 29 -16.06 -27.18 -7.10
C GLU A 29 -16.76 -25.87 -7.54
N THR A 30 -16.26 -24.69 -7.17
CA THR A 30 -16.91 -23.38 -7.45
C THR A 30 -16.25 -22.52 -8.55
N LEU A 31 -15.44 -23.10 -9.43
CA LEU A 31 -14.51 -22.36 -10.31
C LEU A 31 -15.01 -21.97 -11.72
N SER A 32 -16.32 -21.84 -12.01
CA SER A 32 -16.77 -21.72 -13.41
C SER A 32 -17.38 -20.39 -13.88
N LEU A 33 -17.71 -19.42 -13.01
CA LEU A 33 -18.20 -18.10 -13.46
C LEU A 33 -17.66 -16.89 -12.67
N VAL A 34 -16.79 -17.12 -11.68
CA VAL A 34 -16.28 -16.10 -10.75
C VAL A 34 -14.94 -15.48 -11.22
N LYS A 35 -14.46 -15.84 -12.42
CA LYS A 35 -13.07 -15.54 -12.84
C LYS A 35 -12.79 -14.09 -13.22
N GLU A 36 -13.76 -13.37 -13.77
CA GLU A 36 -13.54 -12.00 -14.26
C GLU A 36 -13.57 -10.98 -13.11
N GLU A 37 -14.60 -11.06 -12.25
CA GLU A 37 -14.70 -10.17 -11.09
C GLU A 37 -13.60 -10.44 -10.04
N GLU A 38 -13.19 -11.70 -9.85
CA GLU A 38 -12.02 -12.03 -9.02
C GLU A 38 -10.72 -11.44 -9.59
N LEU A 39 -10.56 -11.49 -10.92
CA LEU A 39 -9.40 -10.91 -11.58
C LEU A 39 -9.34 -9.39 -11.38
N ASP A 40 -10.47 -8.70 -11.51
CA ASP A 40 -10.56 -7.26 -11.26
C ASP A 40 -10.15 -6.91 -9.83
N VAL A 41 -10.60 -7.69 -8.84
CA VAL A 41 -10.22 -7.53 -7.43
C VAL A 41 -8.71 -7.76 -7.25
N MET A 42 -8.14 -8.78 -7.88
CA MET A 42 -6.71 -9.07 -7.83
C MET A 42 -5.87 -7.92 -8.44
N VAL A 43 -6.24 -7.44 -9.63
CA VAL A 43 -5.55 -6.34 -10.31
C VAL A 43 -5.65 -5.05 -9.49
N ALA A 44 -6.82 -4.77 -8.91
CA ALA A 44 -7.00 -3.62 -8.03
C ALA A 44 -6.07 -3.70 -6.81
N LEU A 45 -5.99 -4.88 -6.17
CA LEU A 45 -5.12 -5.09 -5.01
C LEU A 45 -3.64 -4.94 -5.38
N GLU A 46 -3.20 -5.51 -6.50
CA GLU A 46 -1.83 -5.37 -7.01
C GLU A 46 -1.49 -3.91 -7.27
N GLY A 47 -2.41 -3.15 -7.87
CA GLY A 47 -2.26 -1.70 -8.04
C GLY A 47 -2.08 -0.95 -6.72
N MET A 48 -2.85 -1.31 -5.69
CA MET A 48 -2.73 -0.71 -4.35
C MET A 48 -1.39 -1.04 -3.67
N VAL A 49 -0.94 -2.29 -3.77
CA VAL A 49 0.35 -2.76 -3.25
C VAL A 49 1.50 -2.03 -3.94
N ASN A 50 1.51 -2.02 -5.28
CA ASN A 50 2.54 -1.34 -6.06
C ASN A 50 2.57 0.16 -5.79
N TYR A 51 1.41 0.80 -5.67
CA TYR A 51 1.33 2.21 -5.29
C TYR A 51 1.95 2.45 -3.90
N SER A 52 1.55 1.68 -2.89
CA SER A 52 2.07 1.82 -1.52
C SER A 52 3.59 1.60 -1.45
N ARG A 53 4.12 0.60 -2.17
CA ARG A 53 5.57 0.34 -2.22
C ARG A 53 6.34 1.52 -2.82
N ASN A 54 5.83 2.11 -3.89
CA ASN A 54 6.48 3.23 -4.58
C ASN A 54 6.35 4.57 -3.84
N ASP A 55 5.19 4.83 -3.25
CA ASP A 55 4.93 6.06 -2.48
C ASP A 55 5.87 6.16 -1.27
N HIS A 56 6.16 5.01 -0.65
CA HIS A 56 7.02 4.90 0.53
C HIS A 56 8.43 4.36 0.22
N LEU A 57 8.87 4.44 -1.04
CA LEU A 57 10.10 3.80 -1.52
C LEU A 57 11.35 4.15 -0.68
N PRO A 58 11.59 5.40 -0.24
CA PRO A 58 12.77 5.72 0.57
C PRO A 58 12.77 5.01 1.93
N SER A 59 11.63 4.99 2.64
CA SER A 59 11.47 4.31 3.93
C SER A 59 11.56 2.80 3.77
N PHE A 60 11.05 2.29 2.65
CA PHE A 60 11.11 0.89 2.30
C PHE A 60 12.55 0.43 2.02
N ILE A 61 13.32 1.18 1.24
CA ILE A 61 14.74 0.89 0.95
C ILE A 61 15.56 0.89 2.23
N SER A 62 15.41 1.91 3.08
CA SER A 62 16.17 2.01 4.33
C SER A 62 15.84 0.88 5.29
N PHE A 63 14.55 0.53 5.41
CA PHE A 63 14.08 -0.59 6.22
C PHE A 63 14.63 -1.91 5.70
N ASN A 64 14.44 -2.22 4.41
CA ASN A 64 14.91 -3.48 3.83
C ASN A 64 16.43 -3.63 3.91
N THR A 65 17.18 -2.54 3.78
CA THR A 65 18.64 -2.61 3.90
C THR A 65 19.05 -3.04 5.32
N ARG A 66 18.43 -2.45 6.35
CA ARG A 66 18.69 -2.83 7.75
C ARG A 66 18.18 -4.24 8.04
N LEU A 67 16.97 -4.58 7.59
CA LEU A 67 16.40 -5.91 7.79
C LEU A 67 17.26 -7.00 7.14
N ASN A 68 17.71 -6.82 5.90
CA ASN A 68 18.62 -7.74 5.20
C ASN A 68 19.90 -8.01 6.00
N SER A 69 20.46 -6.98 6.65
CA SER A 69 21.70 -7.13 7.43
C SER A 69 21.55 -8.04 8.67
N LEU A 70 20.32 -8.22 9.17
CA LEU A 70 20.03 -9.13 10.27
C LEU A 70 20.01 -10.60 9.82
N PHE A 71 19.76 -10.86 8.54
CA PHE A 71 19.56 -12.21 8.01
C PHE A 71 20.54 -12.51 6.85
N PRO A 72 21.86 -12.61 7.10
CA PRO A 72 22.85 -12.77 6.04
C PRO A 72 22.74 -14.07 5.22
N ARG A 73 21.96 -15.04 5.70
CA ARG A 73 21.72 -16.33 5.05
C ARG A 73 20.34 -16.44 4.39
N LYS A 74 19.50 -15.43 4.53
CA LYS A 74 18.17 -15.38 3.92
C LYS A 74 18.12 -14.23 2.92
N ARG A 75 17.42 -14.46 1.82
CA ARG A 75 17.06 -13.39 0.91
C ARG A 75 15.86 -12.67 1.50
N ILE A 76 15.97 -11.36 1.73
CA ILE A 76 14.83 -10.52 2.07
C ILE A 76 14.42 -9.73 0.83
N ASP A 77 13.20 -10.01 0.37
CA ASP A 77 12.53 -9.40 -0.77
C ASP A 77 11.03 -9.19 -0.46
N GLU A 78 10.25 -8.79 -1.45
CA GLU A 78 8.81 -8.52 -1.32
C GLU A 78 8.02 -9.75 -0.82
N SER A 79 8.54 -10.96 -1.07
CA SER A 79 7.89 -12.21 -0.70
C SER A 79 8.17 -12.67 0.74
N THR A 80 9.23 -12.14 1.35
CA THR A 80 9.79 -12.62 2.63
C THR A 80 9.83 -11.54 3.70
N ASN A 81 9.73 -10.26 3.32
CA ASN A 81 9.64 -9.15 4.26
C ASN A 81 8.20 -9.05 4.81
N PRO A 82 7.97 -9.28 6.11
CA PRO A 82 6.63 -9.24 6.71
C PRO A 82 5.95 -7.86 6.65
N LEU A 83 6.72 -6.79 6.45
CA LEU A 83 6.21 -5.43 6.30
C LEU A 83 6.16 -4.96 4.83
N ASP A 84 6.43 -5.83 3.86
CA ASP A 84 6.12 -5.52 2.47
C ASP A 84 4.61 -5.42 2.27
N PRO A 85 4.11 -4.39 1.55
CA PRO A 85 2.67 -4.20 1.33
C PRO A 85 1.99 -5.43 0.73
N GLU A 86 2.70 -6.25 -0.06
CA GLU A 86 2.20 -7.51 -0.62
C GLU A 86 1.95 -8.56 0.47
N GLN A 87 2.88 -8.73 1.41
CA GLN A 87 2.69 -9.64 2.55
C GLN A 87 1.52 -9.20 3.43
N ILE A 88 1.42 -7.90 3.71
CA ILE A 88 0.33 -7.35 4.51
C ILE A 88 -1.02 -7.56 3.80
N ALA A 89 -1.08 -7.28 2.49
CA ALA A 89 -2.27 -7.49 1.68
C ALA A 89 -2.69 -8.97 1.63
N LYS A 90 -1.74 -9.88 1.43
CA LYS A 90 -1.98 -11.33 1.41
C LYS A 90 -2.50 -11.83 2.76
N ASN A 91 -1.87 -11.44 3.86
CA ASN A 91 -2.31 -11.80 5.21
C ASN A 91 -3.73 -11.30 5.51
N PHE A 92 -4.08 -10.12 4.99
CA PHE A 92 -5.43 -9.56 5.11
C PHE A 92 -6.45 -10.33 4.24
N GLN A 93 -6.09 -10.65 2.99
CA GLN A 93 -6.93 -11.47 2.10
C GLN A 93 -7.21 -12.85 2.69
N GLU A 94 -6.19 -13.53 3.24
CA GLU A 94 -6.36 -14.82 3.90
C GLU A 94 -7.26 -14.73 5.14
N ALA A 95 -7.19 -13.61 5.88
CA ALA A 95 -8.08 -13.37 7.02
C ALA A 95 -9.54 -13.09 6.61
N LEU A 96 -9.77 -12.57 5.41
CA LEU A 96 -11.10 -12.31 4.85
C LEU A 96 -11.71 -13.52 4.13
N ARG A 97 -10.91 -14.44 3.60
CA ARG A 97 -11.38 -15.63 2.85
C ARG A 97 -12.56 -16.35 3.52
N PRO A 98 -12.58 -16.62 4.84
CA PRO A 98 -13.67 -17.32 5.52
C PRO A 98 -15.01 -16.56 5.53
N MET A 99 -15.01 -15.26 5.22
CA MET A 99 -16.23 -14.44 5.18
C MET A 99 -17.01 -14.62 3.86
N GLY A 100 -16.39 -15.21 2.83
CA GLY A 100 -17.08 -15.54 1.56
C GLY A 100 -17.70 -14.31 0.88
N LEU A 101 -17.00 -13.17 0.89
CA LEU A 101 -17.50 -11.93 0.28
C LEU A 101 -17.53 -12.05 -1.24
N ASP A 102 -18.58 -11.51 -1.87
CA ASP A 102 -18.60 -11.29 -3.32
C ASP A 102 -17.57 -10.24 -3.75
N ALA A 103 -17.37 -10.09 -5.07
CA ALA A 103 -16.34 -9.20 -5.59
C ALA A 103 -16.58 -7.72 -5.25
N GLN A 104 -17.83 -7.26 -5.28
CA GLN A 104 -18.19 -5.87 -4.97
C GLN A 104 -17.90 -5.52 -3.51
N ASN A 105 -18.31 -6.38 -2.58
CA ASN A 105 -18.04 -6.21 -1.15
C ASN A 105 -16.54 -6.35 -0.85
N SER A 106 -15.87 -7.32 -1.48
CA SER A 106 -14.41 -7.48 -1.38
C SER A 106 -13.68 -6.20 -1.77
N LEU A 107 -14.05 -5.59 -2.90
CA LEU A 107 -13.43 -4.36 -3.38
C LEU A 107 -13.66 -3.18 -2.44
N ALA A 108 -14.85 -3.05 -1.86
CA ALA A 108 -15.14 -2.04 -0.86
C ALA A 108 -14.26 -2.20 0.39
N VAL A 109 -14.10 -3.44 0.88
CA VAL A 109 -13.24 -3.76 2.03
C VAL A 109 -11.77 -3.50 1.71
N TYR A 110 -11.27 -3.90 0.53
CA TYR A 110 -9.88 -3.63 0.13
C TYR A 110 -9.60 -2.13 -0.04
N ARG A 111 -10.55 -1.34 -0.52
CA ARG A 111 -10.41 0.14 -0.58
C ARG A 111 -10.30 0.74 0.82
N ALA A 112 -11.11 0.28 1.77
CA ALA A 112 -11.04 0.72 3.17
C ALA A 112 -9.69 0.31 3.80
N PHE A 113 -9.26 -0.94 3.57
CA PHE A 113 -7.96 -1.44 4.01
C PHE A 113 -6.79 -0.64 3.41
N ASN A 114 -6.81 -0.33 2.11
CA ASN A 114 -5.78 0.49 1.48
C ASN A 114 -5.69 1.87 2.13
N LYS A 115 -6.83 2.54 2.33
CA LYS A 115 -6.87 3.86 2.99
C LYS A 115 -6.41 3.81 4.45
N GLY A 116 -6.76 2.75 5.17
CA GLY A 116 -6.48 2.62 6.61
C GLY A 116 -5.07 2.08 6.91
N VAL A 117 -4.54 1.20 6.07
CA VAL A 117 -3.31 0.44 6.34
C VAL A 117 -2.23 0.78 5.32
N LEU A 118 -2.42 0.43 4.04
CA LEU A 118 -1.36 0.53 3.04
C LEU A 118 -0.90 1.97 2.78
N ARG A 119 -1.81 2.94 2.82
CA ARG A 119 -1.49 4.37 2.69
C ARG A 119 -0.81 4.97 3.92
N ASN A 120 -0.85 4.29 5.06
CA ASN A 120 -0.21 4.74 6.30
C ASN A 120 1.03 3.90 6.65
N LEU A 121 1.48 3.04 5.72
CA LEU A 121 2.57 2.10 5.96
C LEU A 121 3.91 2.82 6.21
N ASP A 122 4.10 4.04 5.70
CA ASP A 122 5.30 4.84 5.97
C ASP A 122 5.58 5.02 7.46
N GLN A 123 4.53 5.28 8.25
CA GLN A 123 4.66 5.49 9.69
C GLN A 123 5.20 4.22 10.37
N VAL A 124 4.64 3.06 10.02
CA VAL A 124 5.07 1.76 10.55
C VAL A 124 6.51 1.46 10.13
N LEU A 125 6.86 1.70 8.86
CA LEU A 125 8.22 1.52 8.36
C LEU A 125 9.21 2.47 9.03
N HIS A 126 8.79 3.69 9.36
CA HIS A 126 9.60 4.66 10.08
C HIS A 126 9.87 4.17 11.51
N GLU A 127 8.82 3.79 12.24
CA GLU A 127 8.93 3.28 13.62
C GLU A 127 9.79 2.01 13.67
N ALA A 128 9.58 1.06 12.75
CA ALA A 128 10.40 -0.14 12.64
C ALA A 128 11.87 0.18 12.34
N ASN A 129 12.15 1.12 11.44
CA ASN A 129 13.50 1.61 11.19
C ASN A 129 14.15 2.22 12.44
N GLN A 130 13.41 3.02 13.22
CA GLN A 130 13.96 3.63 14.43
C GLN A 130 14.33 2.57 15.46
N LEU A 131 13.52 1.51 15.63
CA LEU A 131 13.86 0.38 16.51
C LEU A 131 15.15 -0.32 16.07
N LEU A 132 15.35 -0.51 14.76
CA LEU A 132 16.58 -1.09 14.22
C LEU A 132 17.79 -0.18 14.47
N ILE A 133 17.65 1.14 14.27
CA ILE A 133 18.72 2.12 14.54
C ILE A 133 19.10 2.11 16.03
N GLN A 134 18.11 2.13 16.93
CA GLN A 134 18.31 2.08 18.38
C GLN A 134 18.98 0.78 18.82
N SER A 135 18.75 -0.31 18.08
CA SER A 135 19.39 -1.61 18.27
C SER A 135 20.76 -1.71 17.58
N TRP A 136 21.32 -0.59 17.13
CA TRP A 136 22.62 -0.50 16.45
C TRP A 136 22.72 -1.23 15.10
N VAL A 137 21.58 -1.47 14.44
CA VAL A 137 21.51 -2.10 13.11
C VAL A 137 21.67 -1.03 12.04
N ILE A 138 22.89 -0.91 11.50
CA ILE A 138 23.31 0.09 10.50
C ILE A 138 22.70 1.48 10.82
N PRO A 139 23.10 2.13 11.93
CA PRO A 139 22.51 3.41 12.35
C PRO A 139 22.73 4.51 11.32
N ASP A 140 23.92 4.56 10.73
CA ASP A 140 24.29 5.52 9.69
C ASP A 140 24.17 4.87 8.30
N LEU A 141 22.97 4.92 7.74
CA LEU A 141 22.74 4.51 6.36
C LEU A 141 23.18 5.66 5.45
N GLY A 142 24.29 5.51 4.73
CA GLY A 142 24.89 6.58 3.92
C GLY A 142 23.94 7.27 2.93
N MET A 143 22.86 6.59 2.51
CA MET A 143 21.78 7.17 1.69
C MET A 143 21.01 8.30 2.39
N GLU A 144 20.84 8.25 3.72
CA GLU A 144 20.15 9.28 4.51
C GLU A 144 21.01 10.56 4.66
N ARG A 145 22.35 10.43 4.67
CA ARG A 145 23.28 11.58 4.74
C ARG A 145 23.21 12.46 3.49
N GLN A 146 23.07 11.87 2.31
CA GLN A 146 22.94 12.63 1.05
C GLN A 146 21.65 13.45 0.96
N LYS A 147 20.58 13.04 1.66
CA LYS A 147 19.31 13.79 1.67
C LYS A 147 19.42 15.04 2.55
N LYS A 148 20.04 14.93 3.74
CA LYS A 148 20.29 16.08 4.65
C LYS A 148 21.20 17.14 4.03
N SER A 149 22.21 16.76 3.24
CA SER A 149 23.08 17.73 2.55
C SER A 149 22.39 18.42 1.37
N ARG A 150 21.45 17.76 0.70
CA ARG A 150 20.70 18.32 -0.44
C ARG A 150 19.54 19.23 -0.03
N THR A 151 18.91 19.02 1.13
CA THR A 151 17.91 19.95 1.68
C THR A 151 18.54 21.22 2.24
N ALA A 152 19.78 21.17 2.74
CA ALA A 152 20.52 22.37 3.15
C ALA A 152 20.85 23.31 1.97
N ASN A 153 20.97 22.77 0.75
CA ASN A 153 21.42 23.53 -0.43
C ASN A 153 20.29 23.95 -1.40
N LYS A 154 19.02 23.88 -0.97
CA LYS A 154 17.83 24.20 -1.80
C LYS A 154 17.05 25.45 -1.34
N ARG A 155 17.70 26.41 -0.68
CA ARG A 155 17.15 27.75 -0.48
C ARG A 155 17.71 28.74 -1.50
N SER A 156 17.25 28.65 -2.75
CA SER A 156 17.14 29.78 -3.71
C SER A 156 16.89 29.28 -5.14
N ALA A 157 15.63 29.19 -5.56
CA ALA A 157 15.16 29.53 -6.91
C ALA A 157 13.65 29.21 -7.05
N PRO A 158 12.79 30.17 -7.43
CA PRO A 158 11.40 29.89 -7.74
C PRO A 158 11.32 29.24 -9.14
N ARG A 159 10.82 28.01 -9.22
CA ARG A 159 10.51 27.36 -10.51
C ARG A 159 9.11 27.77 -10.95
N LYS A 160 9.05 28.50 -12.06
CA LYS A 160 7.83 28.73 -12.85
C LYS A 160 7.34 27.40 -13.45
N ASN A 161 6.02 27.22 -13.34
CA ASN A 161 5.12 26.24 -13.94
C ASN A 161 5.70 25.36 -15.07
N ALA A 162 5.75 24.05 -14.81
CA ALA A 162 5.72 23.03 -15.84
C ALA A 162 4.38 22.30 -15.73
N ALA A 163 3.51 22.50 -16.72
CA ALA A 163 2.24 21.80 -16.85
C ALA A 163 2.51 20.30 -17.02
N ALA A 164 1.98 19.50 -16.11
CA ALA A 164 1.95 18.05 -16.22
C ALA A 164 0.64 17.62 -16.90
N PHE A 165 0.79 16.62 -17.75
CA PHE A 165 -0.22 15.95 -18.57
C PHE A 165 -1.48 15.53 -17.78
N GLY A 166 -2.65 15.72 -18.43
CA GLY A 166 -3.81 14.85 -18.25
C GLY A 166 -4.71 15.12 -17.05
N THR A 167 -5.35 16.29 -16.99
CA THR A 167 -6.59 16.47 -16.22
C THR A 167 -7.69 16.89 -17.18
N VAL A 168 -8.69 16.02 -17.34
CA VAL A 168 -9.97 16.35 -17.98
C VAL A 168 -10.54 17.54 -17.20
N LYS A 169 -10.86 18.63 -17.91
CA LYS A 169 -11.52 19.79 -17.31
C LYS A 169 -12.96 19.40 -16.98
N GLU A 170 -13.31 19.45 -15.71
CA GLU A 170 -14.71 19.54 -15.29
C GLU A 170 -15.21 20.94 -15.70
N GLU A 171 -16.24 20.99 -16.54
CA GLU A 171 -16.93 22.24 -16.88
C GLU A 171 -17.92 22.58 -15.76
N ASP A 172 -17.61 23.66 -15.03
CA ASP A 172 -18.53 24.28 -14.08
C ASP A 172 -19.75 24.84 -14.82
N PHE A 173 -20.91 24.23 -14.63
CA PHE A 173 -22.20 24.79 -15.04
C PHE A 173 -22.51 25.99 -14.14
N GLN A 174 -22.38 27.21 -14.67
CA GLN A 174 -22.94 28.42 -14.07
C GLN A 174 -24.39 28.59 -14.52
N GLU A 175 -25.32 28.41 -13.59
CA GLU A 175 -26.69 28.91 -13.72
C GLU A 175 -26.66 30.44 -13.65
N ASP A 176 -26.56 31.10 -14.80
CA ASP A 176 -26.95 32.51 -14.90
C ASP A 176 -28.44 32.58 -15.27
N GLY A 177 -29.23 32.98 -14.27
CA GLY A 177 -30.62 33.35 -14.45
C GLY A 177 -30.72 34.63 -15.27
N ASP A 178 -31.37 34.52 -16.41
CA ASP A 178 -31.95 35.66 -17.12
C ASP A 178 -33.41 35.32 -17.43
N GLN A 179 -34.32 35.99 -16.72
CA GLN A 179 -35.75 35.97 -16.99
C GLN A 179 -36.02 36.69 -18.32
N PRO A 180 -36.73 36.10 -19.29
CA PRO A 180 -37.34 36.88 -20.34
C PRO A 180 -38.72 37.37 -19.88
N GLU A 181 -38.84 38.68 -19.65
CA GLU A 181 -40.12 39.35 -19.49
C GLU A 181 -41.02 39.18 -20.73
N LEU A 182 -42.29 38.89 -20.44
CA LEU A 182 -43.52 39.14 -21.19
C LEU A 182 -43.44 39.38 -22.71
N PHE A 183 -43.87 38.37 -23.46
CA PHE A 183 -44.68 38.61 -24.65
C PHE A 183 -46.12 38.91 -24.22
N SER A 184 -46.49 40.20 -24.27
CA SER A 184 -47.89 40.63 -24.27
C SER A 184 -48.46 40.46 -25.67
N ILE A 185 -49.18 39.37 -25.91
CA ILE A 185 -50.20 39.26 -26.96
C ILE A 185 -51.46 38.69 -26.30
N MET A 186 -52.28 39.57 -25.72
CA MET A 186 -53.69 39.81 -26.06
C MET A 186 -54.28 40.83 -25.10
#